data_AF-A0AA35S361-F1
#
_entry.id   AF-A0AA35S361-F1
#
_cell.length_a   1.000
_cell.length_b   1.000
_cell.length_c   1.000
_cell.angle_alpha   90.00
_cell.angle_beta   90.00
_cell.angle_gamma   90.00
#
_symmetry.space_group_name_H-M   'P 1'
#
loop_
_entity.id
_entity.type
_entity.pdbx_description
1 polymer ?
#
loop_
_entity_poly.entity_id
_entity_poly.type
_entity_poly.pdbx_seq_one_letter_code
_entity_poly.pdbx_strand_id
1 'polypeptide(L)'
;MLGVDKIVTGHNADDIAETVLMNILRGDVARLRRCTAITTSSEGAIPRSKPFKYTYEKEIVMYAYFKKLDYFSTECVYSPNAYRGHAGPTSKTLERIRPSTIIDIIHSGDQSRREGGCKMPVQGTCSRCGYISSQILCKACVLRGGAQ
;
A
#
# COMPACT_ATOMS: atom_id res chain seq x y z
N MET A 1 5.09 1.20 24.86
CA MET A 1 4.33 1.05 23.59
C MET A 1 2.98 1.71 23.80
N LEU A 2 2.42 2.44 22.82
CA LEU A 2 1.27 3.34 23.00
C LEU A 2 -0.09 2.64 23.27
N GLY A 3 -0.13 1.32 23.51
CA GLY A 3 -1.36 0.60 23.83
C GLY A 3 -2.43 0.61 22.73
N VAL A 4 -2.03 0.67 21.46
CA VAL A 4 -2.95 0.79 20.31
C VAL A 4 -3.25 -0.57 19.70
N ASP A 5 -4.54 -0.85 19.45
CA ASP A 5 -5.00 -2.13 18.88
C ASP A 5 -4.88 -2.20 17.35
N LYS A 6 -4.95 -1.06 16.66
CA LYS A 6 -5.03 -1.00 15.20
C LYS A 6 -4.50 0.30 14.62
N ILE A 7 -3.83 0.19 13.47
CA ILE A 7 -3.38 1.34 12.68
C ILE A 7 -4.30 1.47 11.46
N VAL A 8 -4.85 2.65 11.25
CA VAL A 8 -5.71 2.96 10.12
C VAL A 8 -4.96 3.90 9.18
N THR A 9 -4.89 3.55 7.90
CA THR A 9 -4.19 4.35 6.88
C THR A 9 -5.16 4.84 5.82
N GLY A 10 -4.92 6.04 5.29
CA GLY A 10 -5.78 6.70 4.30
C GLY A 10 -5.64 6.20 2.86
N HIS A 11 -5.13 4.97 2.64
CA HIS A 11 -5.00 4.43 1.29
C HIS A 11 -6.38 4.28 0.63
N ASN A 12 -6.57 4.94 -0.50
CA ASN A 12 -7.83 5.01 -1.25
C ASN A 12 -7.89 3.96 -2.37
N ALA A 13 -8.94 3.97 -3.21
CA ALA A 13 -9.09 3.04 -4.32
C ALA A 13 -7.97 3.18 -5.37
N ASP A 14 -7.62 4.42 -5.74
CA ASP A 14 -6.57 4.74 -6.70
C ASP A 14 -5.20 4.19 -6.26
N ASP A 15 -4.84 4.38 -4.99
CA ASP A 15 -3.60 3.85 -4.39
C ASP A 15 -3.49 2.33 -4.53
N ILE A 16 -4.61 1.63 -4.34
CA ILE A 16 -4.68 0.17 -4.39
C ILE A 16 -4.63 -0.31 -5.84
N ALA A 17 -5.36 0.32 -6.75
CA ALA A 17 -5.32 0.01 -8.18
C ALA A 17 -3.91 0.21 -8.75
N GLU A 18 -3.25 1.33 -8.44
CA GLU A 18 -1.85 1.56 -8.81
C GLU A 18 -0.94 0.47 -8.23
N THR A 19 -1.14 0.07 -6.97
CA THR A 19 -0.32 -0.97 -6.35
C THR A 19 -0.51 -2.33 -7.04
N VAL A 20 -1.74 -2.68 -7.43
CA VAL A 20 -2.03 -3.89 -8.21
C VAL A 20 -1.30 -3.83 -9.55
N LEU A 21 -1.45 -2.73 -10.29
CA LEU A 21 -0.80 -2.53 -11.58
C LEU A 21 0.72 -2.61 -11.48
N MET A 22 1.32 -1.93 -10.50
CA MET A 22 2.76 -1.95 -10.26
C MET A 22 3.29 -3.36 -9.94
N ASN A 23 2.52 -4.17 -9.21
CA ASN A 23 2.94 -5.55 -8.89
C ASN A 23 2.83 -6.46 -10.12
N ILE A 24 1.82 -6.26 -10.97
CA ILE A 24 1.70 -6.96 -12.26
C ILE A 24 2.88 -6.61 -13.18
N LEU A 25 3.17 -5.33 -13.37
CA LEU A 25 4.25 -4.86 -14.26
C LEU A 25 5.64 -5.32 -13.80
N ARG A 26 5.85 -5.51 -12.49
CA ARG A 26 7.10 -6.05 -11.94
C ARG A 26 7.15 -7.57 -11.88
N GLY A 27 6.05 -8.27 -12.17
CA GLY A 27 5.93 -9.70 -11.96
C GLY A 27 6.01 -10.14 -10.48
N ASP A 28 5.70 -9.25 -9.53
CA ASP A 28 5.76 -9.56 -8.08
C ASP A 28 4.45 -10.23 -7.62
N VAL A 29 4.32 -11.51 -7.99
CA VAL A 29 3.14 -12.34 -7.68
C VAL A 29 2.94 -12.51 -6.17
N ALA A 30 4.03 -12.56 -5.40
CA ALA A 30 3.96 -12.73 -3.95
C ALA A 30 3.30 -11.53 -3.26
N ARG A 31 3.56 -10.30 -3.74
CA ARG A 31 2.90 -9.08 -3.23
C ARG A 31 1.51 -8.89 -3.79
N LEU A 32 1.28 -9.23 -5.06
CA LEU A 32 -0.03 -9.09 -5.71
C LEU A 32 -1.14 -9.76 -4.88
N ARG A 33 -0.88 -10.95 -4.33
CA ARG A 33 -1.85 -11.75 -3.55
C ARG A 33 -2.26 -11.13 -2.21
N ARG A 34 -1.49 -10.18 -1.68
CA ARG A 34 -1.76 -9.54 -0.38
C ARG A 34 -2.04 -8.05 -0.48
N CYS A 35 -1.74 -7.42 -1.62
CA CYS A 35 -1.77 -5.97 -1.74
C CYS A 35 -3.18 -5.36 -1.58
N THR A 36 -4.22 -6.11 -1.96
CA THR A 36 -5.64 -5.69 -1.87
C THR A 36 -6.31 -6.05 -0.53
N ALA A 37 -5.61 -6.69 0.40
CA ALA A 37 -6.20 -7.04 1.69
C ALA A 37 -6.59 -5.79 2.49
N ILE A 38 -7.86 -5.73 2.93
CA ILE A 38 -8.40 -4.60 3.72
C ILE A 38 -7.69 -4.50 5.06
N THR A 39 -7.46 -5.64 5.70
CA THR A 39 -6.72 -5.74 6.96
C THR A 39 -5.50 -6.63 6.74
N THR A 40 -4.34 -6.16 7.20
CA THR A 40 -3.09 -6.92 7.18
C THR A 40 -2.58 -7.05 8.60
N SER A 41 -2.32 -8.28 9.03
CA SER A 41 -1.71 -8.60 10.33
C SER A 41 -0.48 -9.48 10.10
N SER A 42 0.45 -9.43 11.06
CA SER A 42 1.57 -10.35 11.17
C SER A 42 1.78 -10.58 12.67
N GLU A 43 2.22 -11.77 13.06
CA GLU A 43 2.47 -12.07 14.47
C GLU A 43 3.48 -11.07 15.05
N GLY A 44 3.12 -10.43 16.17
CA GLY A 44 3.92 -9.38 16.80
C GLY A 44 3.82 -7.97 16.20
N ALA A 45 3.00 -7.76 15.16
CA ALA A 45 2.73 -6.43 14.59
C ALA A 45 1.30 -5.96 14.87
N ILE A 46 1.14 -4.66 15.12
CA ILE A 46 -0.19 -4.03 15.19
C ILE A 46 -0.86 -4.14 13.80
N PRO A 47 -2.10 -4.65 13.70
CA PRO A 47 -2.80 -4.80 12.44
C PRO A 47 -3.04 -3.44 11.76
N ARG A 48 -2.93 -3.42 10.43
CA ARG A 48 -3.17 -2.24 9.58
C ARG A 48 -4.44 -2.40 8.76
N SER A 49 -5.28 -1.37 8.73
CA SER A 49 -6.50 -1.32 7.91
C SER A 49 -6.57 -0.13 6.97
N LYS A 50 -7.30 -0.32 5.87
CA LYS A 50 -7.51 0.64 4.79
C LYS A 50 -9.02 0.84 4.56
N PRO A 51 -9.68 1.76 5.29
CA PRO A 51 -11.13 1.96 5.19
C PRO A 51 -11.55 2.47 3.81
N PHE A 52 -10.70 3.26 3.16
CA PHE A 52 -10.98 3.87 1.86
C PHE A 52 -10.65 2.97 0.66
N LYS A 53 -10.47 1.65 0.84
CA LYS A 53 -10.12 0.72 -0.25
C LYS A 53 -11.03 0.86 -1.48
N TYR A 54 -12.31 1.18 -1.29
CA TYR A 54 -13.31 1.28 -2.36
C TYR A 54 -13.81 2.72 -2.58
N THR A 55 -13.13 3.72 -2.02
CA THR A 55 -13.49 5.14 -2.17
C THR A 55 -12.46 5.80 -3.06
N TYR A 56 -12.91 6.53 -4.08
CA TYR A 56 -12.01 7.21 -5.01
C TYR A 56 -11.35 8.42 -4.37
N GLU A 57 -10.14 8.76 -4.80
CA GLU A 57 -9.41 9.95 -4.35
C GLU A 57 -10.26 11.22 -4.52
N LYS A 58 -10.87 11.39 -5.70
CA LYS A 58 -11.72 12.55 -6.01
C LYS A 58 -12.92 12.71 -5.06
N GLU A 59 -13.48 11.60 -4.58
CA GLU A 59 -14.61 11.61 -3.63
C GLU A 59 -14.14 12.03 -2.23
N ILE A 60 -12.96 11.55 -1.81
CA ILE A 60 -12.34 11.92 -0.53
C ILE A 60 -11.98 13.40 -0.53
N VAL A 61 -11.37 13.91 -1.61
CA VAL A 61 -11.02 15.32 -1.76
C VAL A 61 -12.27 16.19 -1.78
N MET A 62 -13.32 15.79 -2.50
CA MET A 62 -14.61 16.49 -2.51
C MET A 62 -15.25 16.53 -1.12
N TYR A 63 -15.19 15.43 -0.37
CA TYR A 63 -15.70 15.36 1.00
C TYR A 63 -14.92 16.28 1.94
N ALA A 64 -13.58 16.27 1.88
CA ALA A 64 -12.72 17.13 2.68
C ALA A 64 -13.00 18.62 2.41
N TYR A 65 -13.17 18.98 1.13
CA TYR A 65 -13.54 20.33 0.71
C TYR A 65 -14.88 20.77 1.30
N PHE A 66 -15.93 19.95 1.15
CA PHE A 66 -17.27 20.26 1.66
C PHE A 66 -17.31 20.37 3.19
N LYS A 67 -16.55 19.52 3.89
CA LYS A 67 -16.42 19.56 5.34
C LYS A 67 -15.45 20.60 5.87
N LYS A 68 -14.78 21.36 4.97
CA LYS A 68 -13.76 22.37 5.30
C LYS A 68 -12.67 21.79 6.22
N LEU A 69 -12.21 20.59 5.90
CA LEU A 69 -11.10 19.95 6.62
C LEU A 69 -9.79 20.57 6.15
N ASP A 70 -8.87 20.80 7.07
CA ASP A 70 -7.51 21.21 6.72
C ASP A 70 -6.73 19.99 6.18
N TYR A 71 -6.24 20.10 4.95
CA TYR A 71 -5.38 19.09 4.34
C TYR A 71 -4.27 19.75 3.51
N PHE A 72 -3.15 19.05 3.37
CA PHE A 72 -2.02 19.48 2.55
C PHE A 72 -2.13 18.86 1.16
N SER A 73 -2.07 19.70 0.13
CA SER A 73 -2.00 19.28 -1.28
C SER A 73 -0.57 19.25 -1.83
N THR A 74 0.43 19.61 -1.01
CA THR A 74 1.82 19.63 -1.43
C THR A 74 2.37 18.22 -1.59
N GLU A 75 2.68 17.85 -2.83
CA GLU A 75 3.36 16.59 -3.12
C GLU A 75 4.83 16.64 -2.68
N CYS A 76 5.40 15.48 -2.38
CA CYS A 76 6.82 15.35 -2.08
C CYS A 76 7.66 15.62 -3.35
N VAL A 77 8.70 16.46 -3.23
CA VAL A 77 9.63 16.77 -4.34
C VAL A 77 10.35 15.56 -4.93
N TYR A 78 10.43 14.46 -4.19
CA TYR A 78 11.01 13.19 -4.65
C TYR A 78 9.98 12.22 -5.23
N SER A 79 8.68 12.51 -5.12
CA SER A 79 7.59 11.67 -5.64
C SER A 79 7.67 11.42 -7.16
N PRO A 80 7.98 12.43 -8.01
CA PRO A 80 7.96 12.23 -9.46
C PRO A 80 8.96 11.17 -9.98
N ASN A 81 10.09 11.02 -9.29
CA ASN A 81 11.13 10.05 -9.66
C ASN A 81 10.81 8.62 -9.19
N ALA A 82 9.73 8.42 -8.46
CA ALA A 82 9.32 7.10 -8.02
C ALA A 82 8.68 6.32 -9.18
N TYR A 83 8.86 5.00 -9.18
CA TYR A 83 8.20 4.11 -10.16
C TYR A 83 6.67 4.30 -10.21
N ARG A 84 6.06 4.70 -9.08
CA ARG A 84 4.62 5.00 -8.99
C ARG A 84 4.20 6.14 -9.93
N GLY A 85 5.08 7.09 -10.23
CA GLY A 85 4.84 8.19 -11.17
C GLY A 85 4.50 7.73 -12.61
N HIS A 86 4.82 6.49 -12.97
CA HIS A 86 4.45 5.90 -14.27
C HIS A 86 3.09 5.17 -14.23
N ALA A 87 2.68 4.67 -13.06
CA ALA A 87 1.42 3.95 -12.89
C ALA A 87 0.22 4.90 -12.77
N GLY A 88 0.38 6.03 -12.08
CA GLY A 88 -0.71 7.00 -11.85
C GLY A 88 -1.31 7.61 -13.13
N PRO A 89 -0.52 8.15 -14.07
CA PRO A 89 -1.04 8.68 -15.33
C PRO A 89 -1.79 7.64 -16.16
N THR A 90 -1.33 6.38 -16.10
CA THR A 90 -1.97 5.25 -16.79
C THR A 90 -3.34 4.97 -16.19
N SER A 91 -3.44 4.87 -14.86
CA SER A 91 -4.72 4.66 -14.15
C SER A 91 -5.72 5.77 -14.43
N LYS A 92 -5.29 7.05 -14.38
CA LYS A 92 -6.15 8.21 -14.68
C LYS A 92 -6.65 8.21 -16.13
N THR A 93 -5.79 7.81 -17.07
CA THR A 93 -6.19 7.70 -18.49
C THR A 93 -7.22 6.60 -18.70
N LEU A 94 -7.06 5.45 -18.04
CA LEU A 94 -8.01 4.35 -18.10
C LEU A 94 -9.36 4.70 -17.46
N GLU A 95 -9.35 5.36 -16.31
CA GLU A 95 -10.57 5.83 -15.65
C GLU A 95 -11.38 6.79 -16.53
N ARG A 96 -10.71 7.68 -17.27
CA ARG A 96 -11.36 8.60 -18.20
C ARG A 96 -12.10 7.89 -19.33
N ILE A 97 -11.59 6.74 -19.79
CA ILE A 97 -12.23 5.92 -20.83
C ILE A 97 -13.37 5.09 -20.22
N ARG A 98 -13.11 4.46 -19.08
CA ARG A 98 -14.07 3.62 -18.36
C ARG A 98 -13.98 3.91 -16.85
N PRO A 99 -14.99 4.58 -16.27
CA PRO A 99 -14.96 4.99 -14.86
C PRO A 99 -14.81 3.82 -13.87
N SER A 100 -15.28 2.62 -14.22
CA SER A 100 -15.18 1.44 -13.35
C SER A 100 -13.77 0.83 -13.29
N THR A 101 -12.82 1.29 -14.12
CA THR A 101 -11.52 0.62 -14.27
C THR A 101 -10.76 0.47 -12.95
N ILE A 102 -10.80 1.48 -12.07
CA ILE A 102 -10.12 1.44 -10.77
C ILE A 102 -10.64 0.28 -9.92
N ILE A 103 -11.97 0.14 -9.80
CA ILE A 103 -12.60 -0.92 -9.03
C ILE A 103 -12.43 -2.28 -9.73
N ASP A 104 -12.52 -2.33 -11.05
CA ASP A 104 -12.31 -3.54 -11.86
C ASP A 104 -10.89 -4.10 -11.63
N ILE A 105 -9.87 -3.23 -11.57
CA ILE A 105 -8.48 -3.61 -11.24
C ILE A 105 -8.38 -4.18 -9.81
N ILE A 106 -9.02 -3.53 -8.83
CA ILE A 106 -9.03 -4.01 -7.44
C ILE A 106 -9.68 -5.39 -7.34
N HIS A 107 -10.82 -5.58 -8.01
CA HIS A 107 -11.52 -6.86 -8.06
C HIS A 107 -10.66 -7.96 -8.72
N SER A 108 -9.96 -7.65 -9.81
CA SER A 108 -9.00 -8.56 -10.44
C SER A 108 -7.88 -8.96 -9.47
N GLY A 109 -7.34 -8.00 -8.71
CA GLY A 109 -6.36 -8.27 -7.65
C GLY A 109 -6.91 -9.14 -6.52
N ASP A 110 -8.15 -8.91 -6.09
CA ASP A 110 -8.83 -9.71 -5.06
C ASP A 110 -9.06 -11.17 -5.52
N GLN A 111 -9.41 -11.38 -6.79
CA GLN A 111 -9.58 -12.73 -7.36
C GLN A 111 -8.25 -13.46 -7.48
N SER A 112 -7.18 -12.75 -7.86
CA SER A 112 -5.81 -13.29 -7.99
C SER A 112 -5.23 -13.82 -6.66
N ARG A 113 -5.86 -13.54 -5.52
CA ARG A 113 -5.47 -14.06 -4.20
C ARG A 113 -5.64 -15.58 -4.06
N ARG A 114 -6.48 -16.21 -4.89
CA ARG A 114 -6.98 -17.58 -4.65
C ARG A 114 -6.06 -18.73 -5.10
N GLU A 115 -5.02 -18.51 -5.92
CA GLU A 115 -4.27 -19.63 -6.54
C GLU A 115 -2.79 -19.75 -6.09
N GLY A 116 -2.41 -20.91 -5.51
CA GLY A 116 -1.02 -21.45 -5.47
C GLY A 116 -0.09 -21.06 -4.30
N GLY A 117 0.62 -22.01 -3.68
CA GLY A 117 1.54 -21.75 -2.55
C GLY A 117 2.85 -21.07 -2.94
N CYS A 118 2.92 -19.74 -2.87
CA CYS A 118 4.21 -19.03 -2.93
C CYS A 118 4.85 -19.06 -1.54
N LYS A 119 6.07 -19.61 -1.44
CA LYS A 119 6.83 -19.66 -0.18
C LYS A 119 7.14 -18.25 0.28
N MET A 120 6.45 -17.82 1.34
CA MET A 120 6.74 -16.58 2.04
C MET A 120 8.05 -16.74 2.82
N PRO A 121 8.94 -15.74 2.83
CA PRO A 121 10.08 -15.75 3.73
C PRO A 121 9.60 -15.83 5.19
N VAL A 122 10.28 -16.66 5.99
CA VAL A 122 10.02 -16.84 7.41
C VAL A 122 10.22 -15.51 8.13
N GLN A 123 9.26 -15.13 8.97
CA GLN A 123 9.35 -13.94 9.80
C GLN A 123 10.18 -14.27 11.05
N GLY A 124 11.22 -13.48 11.31
CA GLY A 124 11.99 -13.51 12.55
C GLY A 124 12.00 -12.13 13.21
N THR A 125 12.89 -11.94 14.18
CA THR A 125 13.06 -10.69 14.91
C THR A 125 14.46 -10.12 14.69
N CYS A 126 14.54 -8.78 14.62
CA CYS A 126 15.79 -8.06 14.48
C CYS A 126 16.61 -8.17 15.78
N SER A 127 17.86 -8.60 15.68
CA SER A 127 18.79 -8.71 16.82
C SER A 127 19.06 -7.38 17.55
N ARG A 128 18.96 -6.24 16.87
CA ARG A 128 19.27 -4.91 17.44
C ARG A 128 18.08 -4.21 18.09
N CYS A 129 16.89 -4.29 17.49
CA CYS A 129 15.72 -3.55 17.96
C CYS A 129 14.52 -4.45 18.34
N GLY A 130 14.63 -5.76 18.18
CA GLY A 130 13.56 -6.72 18.47
C GLY A 130 12.37 -6.70 17.49
N TYR A 131 12.34 -5.77 16.53
CA TYR A 131 11.22 -5.64 15.59
C TYR A 131 11.22 -6.72 14.50
N ILE A 132 10.06 -7.03 13.93
CA ILE A 132 9.92 -8.07 12.91
C ILE A 132 10.85 -7.82 11.72
N SER A 133 11.58 -8.85 11.33
CA SER A 133 12.46 -8.83 10.18
C SER A 133 12.60 -10.21 9.56
N SER A 134 12.76 -10.27 8.23
CA SER A 134 13.17 -11.49 7.53
C SER A 134 14.69 -11.68 7.50
N GLN A 135 15.45 -10.78 8.11
CA GLN A 135 16.91 -10.77 8.19
C GLN A 135 17.36 -10.59 9.65
N ILE A 136 18.63 -10.86 9.94
CA ILE A 136 19.22 -10.68 11.29
C ILE A 136 19.10 -9.22 11.76
N LEU A 137 19.23 -8.27 10.85
CA LEU A 137 19.05 -6.84 11.07
C LEU A 137 17.93 -6.31 10.17
N CYS A 138 16.99 -5.55 10.74
CA CYS A 138 15.94 -4.92 9.94
C CYS A 138 16.51 -3.81 9.06
N LYS A 139 15.86 -3.55 7.91
CA LYS A 139 16.35 -2.56 6.94
C LYS A 139 16.48 -1.16 7.54
N ALA A 140 15.63 -0.80 8.50
CA ALA A 140 15.75 0.45 9.25
C ALA A 140 17.05 0.53 10.08
N CYS A 141 17.41 -0.55 10.79
CA CYS A 141 18.68 -0.64 11.53
C CYS A 141 19.90 -0.61 10.61
N VAL A 142 19.80 -1.23 9.42
CA VAL A 142 20.87 -1.19 8.40
C VAL A 142 21.07 0.24 7.88
N LEU A 143 19.97 0.92 7.49
CA LEU A 143 20.04 2.28 6.95
C LEU A 143 20.55 3.30 7.98
N ARG A 144 20.20 3.13 9.26
CA ARG A 144 20.73 3.97 10.35
C ARG A 144 22.16 3.61 10.78
N GLY A 145 22.63 2.40 10.44
CA GLY A 145 23.97 1.93 10.78
C GLY A 145 25.05 2.27 9.75
N GLY A 146 24.67 2.65 8.53
CA GLY A 146 25.57 3.12 7.47
C GLY A 146 25.75 4.64 7.42
N ALA A 147 25.28 5.36 8.44
CA ALA A 147 25.52 6.78 8.64
C ALA A 147 26.41 6.95 9.87
N GLN A 148 27.70 6.66 9.68
CA GLN A 148 28.80 7.20 10.49
C GLN A 148 29.72 7.96 9.56
#